data_AF-A0A5U8SVM6-F1
#
_entry.id   AF-A0A5U8SVM6-F1
#
_cell.length_a   1.000
_cell.length_b   1.000
_cell.length_c   1.000
_cell.angle_alpha   90.00
_cell.angle_beta   90.00
_cell.angle_gamma   90.00
#
_symmetry.space_group_name_H-M   'P 1'
#
loop_
_entity.id
_entity.type
_entity.pdbx_description
1 polymer ?
#
loop_
_entity_poly.entity_id
_entity_poly.type
_entity_poly.pdbx_seq_one_letter_code
_entity_poly.pdbx_strand_id
1 'polypeptide(L)' 'MAEPRTQKVTLENVAAIANVSKITASRAFSQPDKVHPETLRRILDAADKIGY' A
#
# COMPACT_ATOMS: atom_id res chain seq x y z
N MET A 1 20.09 -16.32 -0.91
CA MET A 1 19.07 -17.31 -0.52
C MET A 1 17.79 -16.55 -0.26
N ALA A 2 16.71 -16.86 -0.98
CA ALA A 2 15.45 -16.12 -0.93
C ALA A 2 14.64 -16.54 0.29
N GLU A 3 14.28 -15.57 1.12
CA GLU A 3 13.53 -15.74 2.37
C GLU A 3 12.08 -16.20 2.10
N PRO A 4 11.47 -16.96 3.03
CA PRO A 4 10.23 -17.68 2.79
C PRO A 4 9.07 -16.73 2.53
N ARG A 5 8.32 -17.01 1.46
CA ARG A 5 7.10 -16.31 1.05
C ARG A 5 5.98 -16.58 2.06
N THR A 6 6.08 -15.99 3.24
CA THR A 6 4.86 -15.67 3.97
C THR A 6 4.13 -14.71 3.06
N GLN A 7 2.91 -15.06 2.67
CA GLN A 7 1.97 -14.16 2.01
C GLN A 7 1.57 -13.04 2.99
N LYS A 8 2.56 -12.30 3.51
CA LYS A 8 2.34 -11.06 4.21
C LYS A 8 1.81 -10.16 3.13
N VAL A 9 0.53 -9.85 3.24
CA VAL A 9 -0.06 -8.66 2.68
C VAL A 9 1.01 -7.58 2.67
N THR A 10 1.60 -7.30 1.51
CA THR A 10 2.70 -6.34 1.41
C THR A 10 2.13 -5.02 0.94
N LEU A 11 2.85 -3.96 1.26
CA LEU A 11 2.60 -2.62 0.79
C LEU A 11 2.52 -2.55 -0.76
N GLU A 12 3.18 -3.49 -1.45
CA GLU A 12 3.07 -3.69 -2.90
C GLU A 12 1.69 -4.22 -3.33
N ASN A 13 1.11 -5.11 -2.54
CA ASN A 13 -0.24 -5.64 -2.79
C ASN A 13 -1.31 -4.57 -2.56
N VAL A 14 -1.17 -3.78 -1.48
CA VAL A 14 -2.01 -2.58 -1.24
C VAL A 14 -1.88 -1.61 -2.41
N ALA A 15 -0.66 -1.36 -2.88
CA ALA A 15 -0.39 -0.45 -4.00
C ALA A 15 -1.08 -0.93 -5.29
N ALA A 16 -0.99 -2.23 -5.59
CA ALA A 16 -1.65 -2.83 -6.75
C ALA A 16 -3.17 -2.68 -6.70
N ILE A 17 -3.79 -2.91 -5.54
CA ILE A 17 -5.25 -2.80 -5.34
C ILE A 17 -5.72 -1.34 -5.40
N ALA A 18 -4.97 -0.43 -4.76
CA ALA A 18 -5.26 1.00 -4.81
C ALA A 18 -4.93 1.65 -6.17
N ASN A 19 -4.38 0.88 -7.11
CA ASN A 19 -3.92 1.32 -8.44
C ASN A 19 -2.88 2.46 -8.35
N VAL A 20 -1.91 2.30 -7.44
CA VAL A 20 -0.83 3.25 -7.23
C VAL A 20 0.52 2.55 -7.35
N SER A 21 1.58 3.33 -7.59
CA SER A 21 2.93 2.79 -7.56
C SER A 21 3.35 2.45 -6.13
N LYS A 22 4.20 1.43 -5.97
CA LYS A 22 4.93 1.11 -4.72
C LYS A 22 5.51 2.35 -4.04
N ILE A 23 6.09 3.25 -4.83
CA ILE A 23 6.70 4.49 -4.36
C ILE A 23 5.63 5.41 -3.76
N THR A 24 4.46 5.52 -4.40
CA THR A 24 3.33 6.32 -3.92
C THR A 24 2.72 5.72 -2.67
N ALA A 25 2.55 4.40 -2.60
CA ALA A 25 2.10 3.73 -1.39
C ALA A 25 3.09 3.94 -0.24
N SER A 26 4.40 3.74 -0.47
CA SER A 26 5.42 4.01 0.54
C SER A 26 5.40 5.47 1.01
N ARG A 27 5.23 6.43 0.08
CA ARG A 27 5.02 7.84 0.45
C ARG A 27 3.71 8.04 1.21
N ALA A 28 2.65 7.32 0.93
CA ALA A 28 1.39 7.45 1.67
C ALA A 28 1.55 7.05 3.14
N PHE A 29 2.41 6.07 3.44
CA PHE A 29 2.71 5.69 4.82
C PHE A 29 3.75 6.61 5.48
N SER A 30 4.81 7.01 4.78
CA SER A 30 5.88 7.85 5.37
C SER A 30 5.59 9.35 5.35
N GLN A 31 4.87 9.82 4.33
CA GLN A 31 4.60 11.24 4.02
C GLN A 31 3.19 11.37 3.41
N PRO A 32 2.12 11.08 4.19
CA PRO A 32 0.74 11.14 3.71
C PRO A 32 0.35 12.50 3.13
N ASP A 33 0.99 13.57 3.60
CA ASP A 33 0.77 14.95 3.16
C ASP A 33 1.12 15.19 1.67
N LYS A 34 2.07 14.42 1.13
CA LYS A 34 2.47 14.51 -0.29
C LYS A 34 1.64 13.65 -1.22
N VAL A 35 0.62 12.97 -0.69
CA VAL A 35 -0.24 12.07 -1.44
C VAL A 35 -1.64 12.66 -1.43
N HIS A 36 -2.32 12.59 -2.56
CA HIS A 36 -3.70 13.07 -2.62
C HIS A 36 -4.56 12.36 -1.56
N PRO A 37 -5.42 13.10 -0.83
CA PRO A 37 -6.27 12.51 0.20
C PRO A 37 -7.19 11.41 -0.36
N GLU A 38 -7.60 11.54 -1.62
CA GLU A 38 -8.37 10.50 -2.32
C GLU A 38 -7.54 9.22 -2.51
N THR A 39 -6.27 9.36 -2.89
CA THR A 39 -5.33 8.25 -3.05
C THR A 39 -5.02 7.59 -1.71
N LEU A 40 -4.78 8.39 -0.66
CA LEU A 40 -4.59 7.89 0.70
C LEU A 40 -5.79 7.05 1.15
N ARG A 41 -7.00 7.54 0.89
CA ARG A 41 -8.24 6.83 1.23
C ARG A 41 -8.41 5.53 0.45
N ARG A 42 -8.03 5.48 -0.83
CA ARG A 42 -7.98 4.21 -1.59
C ARG A 42 -6.95 3.23 -1.04
N ILE A 43 -5.79 3.72 -0.62
CA ILE A 43 -4.72 2.90 -0.02
C ILE A 43 -5.21 2.32 1.31
N LEU A 44 -5.86 3.12 2.16
CA LEU A 44 -6.44 2.66 3.42
C LEU A 44 -7.58 1.67 3.21
N ASP A 45 -8.49 1.91 2.27
CA ASP A 45 -9.56 0.98 1.90
C ASP A 45 -9.01 -0.33 1.31
N ALA A 46 -7.98 -0.24 0.47
CA ALA A 46 -7.30 -1.40 -0.08
C ALA A 46 -6.60 -2.21 1.01
N ALA A 47 -5.95 -1.55 1.98
CA ALA A 47 -5.30 -2.14 3.14
C ALA A 47 -6.31 -2.86 4.05
N ASP A 48 -7.44 -2.21 4.33
CA ASP A 48 -8.55 -2.77 5.12
C ASP A 48 -9.13 -4.04 4.45
N LYS A 49 -9.37 -3.99 3.14
CA LYS A 49 -9.88 -5.13 2.35
C LYS A 49 -9.01 -6.38 2.39
N ILE A 50 -7.70 -6.20 2.57
CA ILE A 50 -6.74 -7.31 2.59
C ILE A 50 -6.20 -7.61 3.98
N GLY A 51 -6.65 -6.88 5.01
CA GLY A 51 -6.22 -7.06 6.39
C GLY A 51 -4.74 -6.73 6.63
N TYR A 52 -4.24 -5.66 6.00
CA TYR A 52 -2.90 -5.10 6.27
C TYR A 52 -2.86 -4.33 7.59
#